data_AF-A0A2S0UIP6-F1
#
_entry.id   AF-A0A2S0UIP6-F1
#
_cell.length_a   1.000
_cell.length_b   1.000
_cell.length_c   1.000
_cell.angle_alpha   90.00
_cell.angle_beta   90.00
_cell.angle_gamma   90.00
#
_symmetry.space_group_name_H-M   'P 1'
#
loop_
_entity.id
_entity.type
_entity.pdbx_description
1 polymer ?
#
loop_
_entity_poly.entity_id
_entity_poly.type
_entity_poly.pdbx_seq_one_letter_code
_entity_poly.pdbx_strand_id
1 'polypeptide(L)'
;MARGGIRDFTVDRIVAEAGVSRGLITHHFGSMDGLMVAVYSRMYDEWMAAISRPVPGLTPLEALVEALVSPALFSRDVLNVWLTLWGEIANNPVLRAEHRARYGGYRQTIADALRAAAPPDTAMDFDAVASAFICLVDGLGVQRCIDPDLLPEAAARAACRALLQPYTR
;
A
#
# COMPACT_ATOMS: atom_id res chain seq x y z
N MET A 1 13.44 9.28 1.70
CA MET A 1 13.00 7.92 1.31
C MET A 1 13.03 7.74 -0.21
N ALA A 2 12.23 8.49 -1.01
CA ALA A 2 12.18 8.30 -2.48
C ALA A 2 13.54 8.39 -3.22
N ARG A 3 14.42 9.35 -2.85
CA ARG A 3 15.70 9.58 -3.55
C ARG A 3 16.85 8.62 -3.19
N GLY A 4 16.82 8.00 -2.01
CA GLY A 4 17.99 7.28 -1.49
C GLY A 4 17.71 6.19 -0.47
N GLY A 5 16.46 5.75 -0.39
CA GLY A 5 16.02 4.68 0.49
C GLY A 5 16.21 5.00 1.98
N ILE A 6 16.44 3.95 2.77
CA ILE A 6 16.63 4.05 4.21
C ILE A 6 17.96 4.71 4.62
N ARG A 7 19.04 4.48 3.86
CA ARG A 7 20.38 5.03 4.17
C ARG A 7 20.37 6.55 4.16
N ASP A 8 19.49 7.13 3.35
CA ASP A 8 19.30 8.56 3.22
C ASP A 8 18.18 9.10 4.12
N PHE A 9 17.48 8.24 4.86
CA PHE A 9 16.43 8.61 5.81
C PHE A 9 16.99 8.67 7.24
N THR A 10 17.96 9.55 7.45
CA THR A 10 18.56 9.83 8.77
C THR A 10 17.99 11.11 9.37
N VAL A 11 18.09 11.25 10.69
CA VAL A 11 17.61 12.46 11.38
C VAL A 11 18.27 13.71 10.79
N ASP A 12 19.58 13.66 10.56
CA ASP A 12 20.35 14.79 10.06
C ASP A 12 19.90 15.21 8.65
N ARG A 13 19.60 14.23 7.77
CA ARG A 13 19.08 14.52 6.43
C ARG A 13 17.65 15.04 6.45
N ILE A 14 16.80 14.53 7.35
CA ILE A 14 15.42 15.03 7.51
C ILE A 14 15.44 16.47 8.01
N VAL A 15 16.26 16.77 9.02
CA VAL A 15 16.47 18.12 9.56
C VAL A 15 16.97 19.06 8.47
N ALA A 16 18.00 18.64 7.71
CA ALA A 16 18.56 19.44 6.63
C ALA A 16 17.55 19.71 5.50
N GLU A 17 16.79 18.70 5.08
CA GLU A 17 15.79 18.83 4.01
C GLU A 17 14.58 19.66 4.43
N ALA A 18 14.06 19.43 5.64
CA ALA A 18 12.86 20.11 6.13
C ALA A 18 13.16 21.51 6.72
N GLY A 19 14.43 21.88 6.89
CA GLY A 19 14.84 23.14 7.50
C GLY A 19 14.44 23.26 8.97
N VAL A 20 14.33 22.14 9.69
CA VAL A 20 13.87 22.08 11.08
C VAL A 20 14.98 21.61 12.01
N SER A 21 14.91 21.94 13.30
CA SER A 21 15.86 21.41 14.28
C SER A 21 15.54 19.97 14.69
N ARG A 22 16.55 19.23 15.15
CA ARG A 22 16.37 17.90 15.76
C ARG A 22 15.40 17.94 16.95
N GLY A 23 15.46 19.02 17.73
CA GLY A 23 14.56 19.26 18.87
C GLY A 23 13.09 19.37 18.47
N LEU A 24 12.81 19.90 17.27
CA LEU A 24 11.46 19.99 16.74
C LEU A 24 10.89 18.60 16.42
N ILE A 25 11.70 17.70 15.85
CA ILE A 25 11.30 16.31 15.62
C ILE A 25 10.95 15.61 16.93
N THR A 26 11.81 15.73 17.94
CA THR A 26 11.52 15.14 19.26
C THR A 26 10.30 15.75 19.93
N HIS A 27 10.05 17.04 19.71
CA HIS A 27 8.87 17.71 20.27
C HIS A 27 7.56 17.22 19.63
N HIS A 28 7.50 17.09 18.30
CA HIS A 28 6.28 16.68 17.60
C HIS A 28 6.05 15.17 17.59
N PHE A 29 7.11 14.37 17.51
CA PHE A 29 7.02 12.93 17.28
C PHE A 29 7.61 12.09 18.41
N GLY A 30 8.23 12.71 19.42
CA GLY A 30 8.88 12.03 20.55
C GLY A 30 10.22 11.37 20.18
N SER A 31 10.28 10.68 19.04
CA SER A 31 11.46 9.96 18.58
C SER A 31 11.49 9.83 17.05
N MET A 32 12.58 9.28 16.52
CA MET A 32 12.65 8.89 15.11
C MET A 32 11.63 7.80 14.76
N ASP A 33 11.41 6.85 15.67
CA ASP A 33 10.37 5.81 15.48
C ASP A 33 8.99 6.43 15.42
N GLY A 34 8.70 7.41 16.28
CA GLY A 34 7.42 8.14 16.25
C GLY A 34 7.22 8.91 14.94
N LEU A 35 8.28 9.50 14.39
CA LEU A 35 8.22 10.13 13.07
C LEU A 35 7.95 9.09 11.97
N MET A 36 8.63 7.94 11.99
CA MET A 36 8.39 6.88 11.01
C MET A 36 6.97 6.32 11.10
N VAL A 37 6.43 6.15 12.31
CA VAL A 37 5.02 5.76 12.52
C VAL A 37 4.08 6.79 11.89
N ALA A 38 4.33 8.08 12.12
CA ALA A 38 3.51 9.15 11.54
C ALA A 38 3.58 9.19 10.00
N VAL A 39 4.77 9.00 9.42
CA VAL A 39 4.97 8.92 7.96
C VAL A 39 4.24 7.70 7.39
N TYR A 40 4.43 6.53 8.00
CA TYR A 40 3.78 5.29 7.58
C TYR A 40 2.25 5.39 7.67
N SER A 41 1.76 5.98 8.76
CA SER A 41 0.35 6.26 8.98
C SER A 41 -0.22 7.12 7.86
N ARG A 42 0.42 8.25 7.58
CA ARG A 42 -0.02 9.18 6.54
C ARG A 42 -0.06 8.51 5.17
N MET A 43 0.96 7.72 4.83
CA MET A 43 0.99 6.97 3.57
C MET A 43 -0.12 5.94 3.47
N TYR A 44 -0.42 5.23 4.56
CA TYR A 44 -1.55 4.29 4.58
C TYR A 44 -2.89 5.00 4.45
N ASP A 45 -3.07 6.17 5.08
CA ASP A 45 -4.30 6.96 4.94
C ASP A 45 -4.53 7.38 3.48
N GLU A 46 -3.49 7.84 2.80
CA GLU A 46 -3.53 8.20 1.39
C GLU A 46 -3.81 6.98 0.49
N TRP A 47 -3.17 5.85 0.80
CA TRP A 47 -3.39 4.58 0.09
C TRP A 47 -4.85 4.11 0.23
N MET A 48 -5.35 4.04 1.46
CA MET A 48 -6.73 3.63 1.76
C MET A 48 -7.74 4.58 1.11
N ALA A 49 -7.52 5.88 1.19
CA ALA A 49 -8.39 6.86 0.54
C ALA A 49 -8.43 6.69 -1.00
N ALA A 50 -7.31 6.32 -1.61
CA ALA A 50 -7.25 6.11 -3.05
C ALA A 50 -8.00 4.84 -3.50
N ILE A 51 -7.85 3.73 -2.77
CA ILE A 51 -8.46 2.44 -3.14
C ILE A 51 -9.95 2.36 -2.76
N SER A 52 -10.39 3.12 -1.77
CA SER A 52 -11.79 3.16 -1.32
C SER A 52 -12.62 4.23 -2.04
N ARG A 53 -12.02 4.98 -2.97
CA ARG A 53 -12.72 6.02 -3.72
C ARG A 53 -13.74 5.39 -4.69
N PRO A 54 -15.04 5.71 -4.57
CA PRO A 54 -16.04 5.20 -5.49
C PRO A 54 -15.82 5.79 -6.89
N VAL A 55 -16.05 4.96 -7.92
CA VAL A 55 -15.97 5.36 -9.32
C VAL A 55 -17.35 5.16 -9.95
N PRO A 56 -17.98 6.20 -10.53
CA PRO A 56 -19.29 6.07 -11.17
C PRO A 56 -19.30 4.97 -12.23
N GLY A 57 -20.30 4.09 -12.16
CA GLY A 57 -20.46 2.98 -13.10
C GLY A 57 -19.63 1.73 -12.79
N LEU A 58 -18.81 1.75 -11.74
CA LEU A 58 -18.07 0.58 -11.26
C LEU A 58 -18.61 0.09 -9.91
N THR A 59 -18.58 -1.22 -9.71
CA THR A 59 -18.75 -1.82 -8.38
C THR A 59 -17.56 -1.46 -7.47
N PRO A 60 -17.69 -1.57 -6.14
CA PRO A 60 -16.59 -1.31 -5.22
C PRO A 60 -15.32 -2.12 -5.54
N LEU A 61 -15.47 -3.39 -5.93
CA LEU A 61 -14.33 -4.23 -6.29
C LEU A 61 -13.67 -3.79 -7.60
N GLU A 62 -14.45 -3.43 -8.62
CA GLU A 62 -13.91 -2.91 -9.88
C GLU A 62 -13.19 -1.57 -9.67
N ALA A 63 -13.77 -0.66 -8.90
CA ALA A 63 -13.15 0.62 -8.56
C ALA A 63 -11.82 0.42 -7.80
N LEU A 64 -11.79 -0.53 -6.86
CA LEU A 64 -10.59 -0.92 -6.11
C LEU A 64 -9.52 -1.50 -7.05
N VAL A 65 -9.88 -2.39 -7.97
CA VAL A 65 -8.95 -2.94 -8.97
C VAL A 65 -8.38 -1.84 -9.87
N GLU A 66 -9.22 -0.93 -10.38
CA GLU A 66 -8.74 0.18 -11.21
C GLU A 66 -7.81 1.13 -10.45
N ALA A 67 -8.07 1.37 -9.16
CA ALA A 67 -7.14 2.11 -8.30
C ALA A 67 -5.79 1.36 -8.17
N LEU A 68 -5.84 0.06 -7.88
CA LEU A 68 -4.66 -0.79 -7.66
C LEU A 68 -3.87 -1.16 -8.93
N VAL A 69 -4.30 -0.70 -10.10
CA VAL A 69 -3.50 -0.76 -11.34
C VAL A 69 -3.17 0.63 -11.88
N SER A 70 -3.60 1.70 -11.23
CA SER A 70 -3.37 3.07 -11.68
C SER A 70 -1.91 3.50 -11.47
N PRO A 71 -1.26 4.15 -12.46
CA PRO A 71 0.10 4.67 -12.30
C PRO A 71 0.22 5.73 -11.21
N ALA A 72 -0.90 6.33 -10.77
CA ALA A 72 -0.92 7.29 -9.66
C ALA A 72 -0.47 6.65 -8.33
N LEU A 73 -0.71 5.35 -8.12
CA LEU A 73 -0.29 4.61 -6.93
C LEU A 73 1.05 3.89 -7.12
N PHE A 74 1.51 3.74 -8.37
CA PHE A 74 2.68 2.94 -8.72
C PHE A 74 3.67 3.76 -9.54
N SER A 75 4.44 4.59 -8.83
CA SER A 75 5.61 5.29 -9.38
C SER A 75 6.90 4.78 -8.73
N ARG A 76 8.04 5.02 -9.38
CA ARG A 76 9.36 4.63 -8.84
C ARG A 76 9.65 5.27 -7.48
N ASP A 77 9.22 6.52 -7.28
CA ASP A 77 9.37 7.20 -6.00
C ASP A 77 8.51 6.55 -4.91
N VAL A 78 7.25 6.23 -5.21
CA VAL A 78 6.36 5.52 -4.27
C VAL A 78 6.92 4.15 -3.92
N LEU A 79 7.42 3.38 -4.90
CA LEU A 79 8.07 2.09 -4.66
C LEU A 79 9.27 2.23 -3.72
N ASN A 80 10.16 3.21 -3.95
CA ASN A 80 11.33 3.41 -3.10
C ASN A 80 10.95 3.70 -1.65
N VAL A 81 9.84 4.41 -1.43
CA VAL A 81 9.32 4.68 -0.09
C VAL A 81 8.77 3.39 0.55
N TRP A 82 7.99 2.60 -0.18
CA TRP A 82 7.50 1.30 0.32
C TRP A 82 8.61 0.32 0.66
N LEU A 83 9.62 0.17 -0.20
CA LEU A 83 10.78 -0.70 0.06
C LEU A 83 11.56 -0.25 1.31
N THR A 84 11.67 1.05 1.53
CA THR A 84 12.28 1.63 2.74
C THR A 84 11.47 1.25 3.98
N LEU A 85 10.17 1.47 3.95
CA LEU A 85 9.28 1.19 5.08
C LEU A 85 9.20 -0.31 5.39
N TRP A 86 9.07 -1.17 4.39
CA TRP A 86 9.06 -2.63 4.60
C TRP A 86 10.36 -3.14 5.21
N GLY A 87 11.50 -2.61 4.77
CA GLY A 87 12.81 -2.90 5.38
C GLY A 87 12.86 -2.52 6.86
N GLU A 88 12.31 -1.36 7.22
CA GLU A 88 12.25 -0.92 8.62
C GLU A 88 11.23 -1.71 9.45
N ILE A 89 10.03 -1.93 8.92
CA ILE A 89 8.98 -2.73 9.56
C ILE A 89 9.52 -4.13 9.88
N ALA A 90 10.29 -4.76 8.99
CA ALA A 90 10.86 -6.08 9.26
C ALA A 90 11.71 -6.10 10.55
N ASN A 91 12.37 -4.99 10.90
CA ASN A 91 13.36 -4.93 11.98
C ASN A 91 12.91 -4.13 13.22
N ASN A 92 11.91 -3.26 13.10
CA ASN A 92 11.47 -2.35 14.17
C ASN A 92 10.12 -2.78 14.79
N PRO A 93 10.09 -3.22 16.08
CA PRO A 93 8.86 -3.65 16.75
C PRO A 93 7.74 -2.60 16.80
N VAL A 94 8.10 -1.31 16.94
CA VAL A 94 7.13 -0.20 17.01
C VAL A 94 6.42 -0.06 15.67
N LEU A 95 7.18 -0.05 14.57
CA LEU A 95 6.61 -0.02 13.22
C LEU A 95 5.84 -1.30 12.87
N ARG A 96 6.25 -2.48 13.36
CA ARG A 96 5.45 -3.72 13.17
C ARG A 96 4.09 -3.64 13.83
N ALA A 97 3.98 -3.01 15.00
CA ALA A 97 2.71 -2.84 15.67
C ALA A 97 1.76 -1.97 14.83
N GLU A 98 2.26 -0.84 14.33
CA GLU A 98 1.49 0.04 13.44
C GLU A 98 1.14 -0.66 12.12
N HIS A 99 2.09 -1.35 11.50
CA HIS A 99 1.86 -2.14 10.30
C HIS A 99 0.74 -3.16 10.50
N ARG A 100 0.75 -3.91 11.60
CA ARG A 100 -0.30 -4.91 11.89
C ARG A 100 -1.70 -4.28 11.93
N ALA A 101 -1.83 -3.12 12.58
CA ALA A 101 -3.12 -2.43 12.67
C ALA A 101 -3.60 -1.95 11.29
N ARG A 102 -2.74 -1.23 10.55
CA ARG A 102 -3.07 -0.65 9.24
C ARG A 102 -3.31 -1.71 8.17
N TYR A 103 -2.40 -2.69 8.09
CA TYR A 103 -2.48 -3.76 7.11
C TYR A 103 -3.67 -4.69 7.36
N GLY A 104 -4.05 -4.89 8.64
CA GLY A 104 -5.29 -5.57 8.99
C GLY A 104 -6.53 -4.87 8.42
N GLY A 105 -6.62 -3.55 8.56
CA GLY A 105 -7.71 -2.76 7.97
C GLY A 105 -7.75 -2.81 6.43
N TYR A 106 -6.58 -2.77 5.80
CA TYR A 106 -6.46 -2.93 4.34
C TYR A 106 -6.95 -4.31 3.87
N ARG A 107 -6.52 -5.39 4.53
CA ARG A 107 -7.00 -6.75 4.26
C ARG A 107 -8.51 -6.88 4.40
N GLN A 108 -9.07 -6.32 5.47
CA GLN A 108 -10.51 -6.34 5.71
C GLN A 108 -11.28 -5.62 4.62
N THR A 109 -10.80 -4.45 4.19
CA THR A 109 -11.43 -3.66 3.11
C THR A 109 -11.51 -4.44 1.80
N ILE A 110 -10.44 -5.16 1.44
CA ILE A 110 -10.44 -6.02 0.25
C ILE A 110 -11.38 -7.21 0.44
N ALA A 111 -11.32 -7.89 1.60
CA ALA A 111 -12.20 -9.03 1.88
C ALA A 111 -13.69 -8.64 1.82
N ASP A 112 -14.03 -7.46 2.31
CA ASP A 112 -15.40 -6.93 2.27
C ASP A 112 -15.85 -6.59 0.85
N ALA A 113 -14.97 -6.01 0.02
CA ALA A 113 -15.24 -5.75 -1.39
C ALA A 113 -15.46 -7.07 -2.18
N LEU A 114 -14.66 -8.10 -1.89
CA LEU A 114 -14.82 -9.43 -2.49
C LEU A 114 -16.13 -10.08 -2.06
N ARG A 115 -16.47 -10.03 -0.77
CA ARG A 115 -17.71 -10.59 -0.24
C ARG A 115 -18.95 -9.91 -0.82
N ALA A 116 -18.89 -8.59 -1.04
CA ALA A 116 -19.98 -7.84 -1.65
C ALA A 116 -20.16 -8.15 -3.15
N ALA A 117 -19.11 -8.55 -3.86
CA ALA A 117 -19.16 -8.92 -5.28
C ALA A 117 -19.58 -10.39 -5.52
N ALA A 118 -19.42 -11.24 -4.50
CA ALA A 118 -19.73 -12.66 -4.60
C ALA A 118 -21.24 -12.94 -4.59
N PRO A 119 -21.69 -14.07 -5.18
CA PRO A 119 -23.04 -14.59 -4.97
C PRO A 119 -23.42 -14.68 -3.49
N PRO A 120 -24.71 -14.44 -3.12
CA PRO A 120 -25.21 -14.85 -1.82
C PRO A 120 -24.91 -16.34 -1.59
N ASP A 121 -24.56 -16.68 -0.36
CA ASP A 121 -24.23 -18.04 0.10
C ASP A 121 -22.93 -18.64 -0.46
N THR A 122 -22.05 -17.83 -1.06
CA THR A 122 -20.70 -18.28 -1.46
C THR A 122 -19.89 -18.71 -0.22
N ALA A 123 -19.68 -20.01 -0.07
CA ALA A 123 -18.83 -20.57 0.97
C ALA A 123 -17.36 -20.43 0.56
N MET A 124 -16.71 -19.36 1.02
CA MET A 124 -15.33 -19.03 0.67
C MET A 124 -14.60 -18.32 1.81
N ASP A 125 -13.31 -18.58 1.92
CA ASP A 125 -12.41 -17.80 2.77
C ASP A 125 -11.98 -16.51 2.05
N PHE A 126 -12.80 -15.46 2.16
CA PHE A 126 -12.51 -14.16 1.57
C PHE A 126 -11.24 -13.50 2.13
N ASP A 127 -10.82 -13.85 3.35
CA ASP A 127 -9.59 -13.31 3.95
C ASP A 127 -8.34 -13.92 3.29
N ALA A 128 -8.40 -15.22 2.95
CA ALA A 128 -7.37 -15.88 2.16
C ALA A 128 -7.29 -15.31 0.73
N VAL A 129 -8.43 -15.11 0.08
CA VAL A 129 -8.48 -14.51 -1.27
C VAL A 129 -7.96 -13.08 -1.25
N ALA A 130 -8.36 -12.26 -0.26
CA ALA A 130 -7.84 -10.91 -0.09
C ALA A 130 -6.31 -10.91 0.08
N SER A 131 -5.77 -11.85 0.85
CA SER A 131 -4.33 -11.99 1.03
C SER A 131 -3.61 -12.34 -0.27
N ALA A 132 -4.14 -13.29 -1.05
CA ALA A 132 -3.59 -13.66 -2.33
C ALA A 132 -3.63 -12.50 -3.33
N PHE A 133 -4.72 -11.73 -3.33
CA PHE A 133 -4.86 -10.56 -4.18
C PHE A 133 -3.89 -9.43 -3.81
N ILE A 134 -3.68 -9.17 -2.52
CA ILE A 134 -2.67 -8.20 -2.07
C ILE A 134 -1.27 -8.63 -2.52
N CYS A 135 -0.91 -9.90 -2.34
CA CYS A 135 0.38 -10.43 -2.80
C CYS A 135 0.58 -10.23 -4.32
N LEU A 136 -0.48 -10.45 -5.11
CA LEU A 136 -0.45 -10.17 -6.54
C LEU A 136 -0.19 -8.67 -6.79
N VAL A 137 -0.96 -7.78 -6.16
CA VAL A 137 -0.85 -6.32 -6.33
C VAL A 137 0.53 -5.81 -5.94
N ASP A 138 1.09 -6.26 -4.82
CA ASP A 138 2.44 -5.90 -4.38
C ASP A 138 3.50 -6.35 -5.39
N GLY A 139 3.38 -7.60 -5.90
CA GLY A 139 4.27 -8.14 -6.91
C GLY A 139 4.17 -7.41 -8.26
N LEU A 140 2.97 -7.05 -8.70
CA LEU A 140 2.75 -6.24 -9.90
C LEU A 140 3.33 -4.83 -9.71
N GLY A 141 3.11 -4.23 -8.54
CA GLY A 141 3.63 -2.90 -8.20
C GLY A 141 5.15 -2.82 -8.24
N VAL A 142 5.83 -3.82 -7.66
CA VAL A 142 7.30 -3.92 -7.72
C VAL A 142 7.78 -4.01 -9.17
N GLN A 143 7.23 -4.94 -9.96
CA GLN A 143 7.64 -5.15 -11.35
C GLN A 143 7.45 -3.89 -12.19
N ARG A 144 6.26 -3.28 -12.13
CA ARG A 144 5.91 -2.10 -12.94
C ARG A 144 6.70 -0.86 -12.58
N CYS A 145 7.02 -0.68 -11.30
CA CYS A 145 7.80 0.48 -10.86
C CYS A 145 9.30 0.34 -11.15
N ILE A 146 9.80 -0.89 -11.31
CA ILE A 146 11.19 -1.18 -11.70
C ILE A 146 11.35 -1.09 -13.21
N ASP A 147 10.48 -1.78 -13.94
CA ASP A 147 10.50 -1.87 -15.40
C ASP A 147 9.06 -1.82 -15.94
N PRO A 148 8.55 -0.62 -16.26
CA PRO A 148 7.20 -0.45 -16.79
C PRO A 148 6.97 -1.15 -18.14
N ASP A 149 8.03 -1.37 -18.93
CA ASP A 149 7.93 -1.95 -20.26
C ASP A 149 7.72 -3.48 -20.19
N LEU A 150 8.28 -4.12 -19.17
CA LEU A 150 8.14 -5.57 -18.93
C LEU A 150 6.70 -5.97 -18.57
N LEU A 151 5.95 -5.09 -17.89
CA LEU A 151 4.60 -5.37 -17.42
C LEU A 151 3.67 -4.15 -17.66
N PRO A 152 3.06 -4.05 -18.86
CA PRO A 152 2.13 -2.97 -19.16
C PRO A 152 0.92 -2.96 -18.23
N GLU A 153 0.32 -1.79 -18.03
CA GLU A 153 -0.88 -1.63 -17.19
C GLU A 153 -2.02 -2.58 -17.56
N ALA A 154 -2.24 -2.78 -18.87
CA ALA A 154 -3.27 -3.69 -19.36
C ALA A 154 -3.02 -5.15 -18.91
N ALA A 155 -1.77 -5.59 -18.86
CA ALA A 155 -1.40 -6.92 -18.38
C ALA A 155 -1.61 -7.06 -16.87
N ALA A 156 -1.27 -6.04 -16.08
CA ALA A 156 -1.54 -6.02 -14.64
C ALA A 156 -3.05 -6.06 -14.34
N ARG A 157 -3.85 -5.27 -15.08
CA ARG A 157 -5.31 -5.31 -14.99
C ARG A 157 -5.86 -6.68 -15.36
N ALA A 158 -5.36 -7.30 -16.42
CA ALA A 158 -5.76 -8.64 -16.82
C ALA A 158 -5.42 -9.69 -15.75
N ALA A 159 -4.24 -9.61 -15.12
CA ALA A 159 -3.84 -10.51 -14.04
C ALA A 159 -4.75 -10.38 -12.81
N CYS A 160 -5.08 -9.15 -12.39
CA CYS A 160 -6.04 -8.91 -11.31
C CYS A 160 -7.41 -9.51 -11.63
N ARG A 161 -7.93 -9.26 -12.85
CA ARG A 161 -9.22 -9.83 -13.28
C ARG A 161 -9.20 -11.35 -13.33
N ALA A 162 -8.13 -11.95 -13.86
CA ALA A 162 -7.99 -13.40 -13.95
C ALA A 162 -7.97 -14.07 -12.56
N LEU A 163 -7.27 -13.47 -11.58
CA LEU A 163 -7.27 -13.97 -10.20
C LEU A 163 -8.67 -13.86 -9.56
N LEU A 164 -9.39 -12.77 -9.83
CA LEU A 164 -10.67 -12.49 -9.19
C LEU A 164 -11.88 -13.14 -9.87
N GLN A 165 -11.75 -13.52 -11.15
CA GLN A 165 -12.84 -14.09 -11.95
C GLN A 165 -13.59 -15.26 -11.27
N PRO A 166 -12.94 -16.21 -10.57
CA PRO A 166 -13.65 -17.30 -9.90
C PRO A 166 -14.53 -16.84 -8.73
N TYR A 167 -14.37 -15.60 -8.28
CA TYR A 167 -14.95 -15.05 -7.05
C TYR A 167 -15.98 -13.95 -7.32
N THR A 168 -16.05 -13.48 -8.56
CA THR A 168 -16.95 -12.41 -9.02
C THR A 168 -17.98 -12.97 -9.99
N ARG A 169 -19.23 -12.52 -9.88
CA ARG A 169 -20.30 -12.89 -10.83
C ARG A 169 -20.09 -12.28 -12.21
#